data_AF-K1YJK8-F1
#
_entry.id   AF-K1YJK8-F1
#
_cell.length_a   1.000
_cell.length_b   1.000
_cell.length_c   1.000
_cell.angle_alpha   90.00
_cell.angle_beta   90.00
_cell.angle_gamma   90.00
#
_symmetry.space_group_name_H-M   'P 1'
#
loop_
_entity.id
_entity.type
_entity.pdbx_description
1 polymer ?
#
loop_
_entity_poly.entity_id
_entity_poly.type
_entity_poly.pdbx_seq_one_letter_code
_entity_poly.pdbx_strand_id
1 'polypeptide(L)' 'MDIEKNRELGRVITRLIAREDLSREEAYEAFAMVLNNEVSDMQQGAFLAALTGKGETADE' A
#
# COMPACT_ATOMS: atom_id res chain seq x y z
N MET A 1 14.29 -9.02 -1.00
CA MET A 1 13.47 -7.95 -0.39
C MET A 1 14.10 -6.63 -0.74
N ASP A 2 13.38 -5.77 -1.45
CA ASP A 2 13.92 -4.53 -1.98
C ASP A 2 13.69 -3.38 -0.97
N ILE A 3 14.78 -2.74 -0.53
CA ILE A 3 14.71 -1.62 0.42
C ILE A 3 13.93 -0.43 -0.18
N GLU A 4 14.02 -0.24 -1.49
CA GLU A 4 13.34 0.85 -2.19
C GLU A 4 11.83 0.64 -2.20
N LYS A 5 11.37 -0.56 -2.54
CA LYS A 5 9.93 -0.91 -2.51
C LYS A 5 9.32 -0.83 -1.12
N ASN A 6 10.05 -1.21 -0.07
CA ASN A 6 9.57 -1.04 1.31
C ASN A 6 9.40 0.46 1.67
N ARG A 7 10.28 1.34 1.18
CA ARG A 7 10.13 2.79 1.39
C ARG A 7 8.98 3.37 0.58
N GLU A 8 8.79 2.88 -0.64
CA GLU A 8 7.68 3.27 -1.50
C GLU A 8 6.33 2.91 -0.90
N LEU A 9 6.14 1.65 -0.50
CA LEU A 9 4.92 1.21 0.15
C LEU A 9 4.70 1.92 1.50
N GLY A 10 5.78 2.21 2.25
CA GLY A 10 5.70 3.02 3.47
C GLY A 10 5.12 4.42 3.23
N ARG A 11 5.43 5.06 2.08
CA ARG A 11 4.82 6.35 1.70
C ARG A 11 3.33 6.19 1.38
N VAL A 12 2.95 5.13 0.66
CA VAL A 12 1.54 4.81 0.36
C VAL A 12 0.76 4.60 1.66
N ILE A 13 1.28 3.82 2.61
CA ILE A 13 0.66 3.61 3.93
C ILE A 13 0.46 4.93 4.66
N THR A 14 1.45 5.82 4.63
CA THR A 14 1.35 7.14 5.29
C THR A 14 0.21 7.97 4.69
N ARG A 15 0.04 7.95 3.36
CA ARG A 15 -1.07 8.63 2.67
C ARG A 15 -2.43 8.03 3.03
N LEU A 16 -2.55 6.70 3.05
CA LEU A 16 -3.78 6.02 3.45
C LEU A 16 -4.19 6.35 4.89
N ILE A 17 -3.23 6.39 5.83
CA ILE A 17 -3.48 6.81 7.22
C ILE A 17 -3.95 8.26 7.29
N ALA A 18 -3.44 9.13 6.41
CA ALA A 18 -3.89 10.51 6.26
C ALA A 18 -5.26 10.66 5.56
N ARG A 19 -5.91 9.54 5.22
CA ARG A 19 -7.17 9.47 4.45
C ARG A 19 -7.10 10.08 3.06
N GLU A 20 -5.91 10.03 2.46
CA GLU A 20 -5.77 10.33 1.04
C GLU A 20 -6.10 9.09 0.22
N ASP A 21 -6.79 9.30 -0.89
CA ASP A 21 -7.12 8.24 -1.84
C ASP A 21 -5.93 7.98 -2.77
N LEU A 22 -5.82 6.73 -3.22
CA LEU A 22 -4.92 6.32 -4.27
C LEU A 22 -5.65 6.36 -5.62
N SER A 23 -4.92 6.69 -6.69
CA SER A 23 -5.41 6.41 -8.04
C SER A 23 -5.43 4.91 -8.30
N ARG A 24 -6.15 4.49 -9.34
CA ARG A 24 -6.20 3.09 -9.77
C ARG A 24 -4.81 2.51 -10.10
N GLU A 25 -3.95 3.31 -10.71
CA GLU A 25 -2.57 2.92 -11.01
C GLU A 25 -1.75 2.75 -9.72
N GLU A 26 -1.88 3.67 -8.78
CA GLU A 26 -1.18 3.61 -7.49
C GLU A 26 -1.63 2.39 -6.67
N ALA A 27 -2.93 2.10 -6.64
CA ALA A 27 -3.50 0.93 -5.99
C ALA A 27 -2.99 -0.36 -6.64
N TYR A 28 -3.00 -0.43 -7.98
CA TYR A 28 -2.47 -1.57 -8.74
C TYR A 28 -1.00 -1.84 -8.40
N GLU A 29 -0.15 -0.81 -8.39
CA GLU A 29 1.26 -0.94 -8.08
C GLU A 29 1.49 -1.41 -6.64
N ALA A 30 0.77 -0.84 -5.66
CA ALA A 30 0.86 -1.25 -4.27
C ALA A 30 0.45 -2.73 -4.08
N PHE A 31 -0.65 -3.16 -4.70
CA PHE A 31 -1.07 -4.56 -4.66
C PHE A 31 -0.08 -5.49 -5.38
N ALA A 32 0.48 -5.07 -6.51
CA ALA A 32 1.50 -5.85 -7.22
C ALA A 32 2.73 -6.09 -6.33
N MET A 33 3.19 -5.08 -5.57
CA MET A 33 4.30 -5.23 -4.62
C MET A 33 3.99 -6.25 -3.52
N VAL A 34 2.76 -6.23 -2.99
CA VAL A 34 2.31 -7.16 -1.94
C VAL A 34 2.20 -8.58 -2.48
N LEU A 35 1.45 -8.78 -3.57
CA LEU A 35 1.18 -10.10 -4.14
C LEU A 35 2.42 -10.80 -4.70
N ASN A 36 3.42 -10.03 -5.16
CA ASN A 36 4.70 -10.57 -5.63
C ASN A 36 5.75 -10.74 -4.51
N ASN A 37 5.39 -10.53 -3.23
CA ASN A 37 6.31 -10.63 -2.08
C ASN A 37 7.55 -9.72 -2.19
N GLU A 38 7.38 -8.52 -2.74
CA GLU A 38 8.51 -7.60 -2.98
C GLU A 38 8.83 -6.73 -1.76
N VAL A 39 7.87 -6.64 -0.83
CA VAL A 39 7.94 -5.93 0.45
C VAL A 39 7.90 -6.90 1.63
N SER A 40 8.34 -6.44 2.81
CA SER A 40 8.30 -7.24 4.05
C SER A 40 6.88 -7.57 4.49
N ASP A 41 6.69 -8.70 5.16
CA ASP A 41 5.40 -9.12 5.72
C ASP A 41 4.77 -8.04 6.62
N MET A 42 5.61 -7.31 7.37
CA MET A 42 5.18 -6.17 8.18
C MET A 42 4.55 -5.06 7.33
N GLN A 43 5.17 -4.70 6.20
CA GLN A 43 4.66 -3.67 5.29
C GLN A 43 3.40 -4.17 4.55
N GLN A 44 3.33 -5.45 4.17
CA GLN A 44 2.13 -6.03 3.59
C GLN A 44 0.94 -5.91 4.54
N GLY A 45 1.12 -6.33 5.80
CA GLY A 45 0.08 -6.21 6.82
C GLY A 45 -0.31 -4.76 7.12
N ALA A 46 0.67 -3.85 7.19
CA ALA A 46 0.41 -2.43 7.43
C ALA A 46 -0.39 -1.78 6.29
N PHE A 47 -0.09 -2.12 5.02
CA PHE A 47 -0.85 -1.65 3.86
C PHE A 47 -2.31 -2.09 3.91
N LEU A 48 -2.57 -3.39 4.10
CA LEU A 48 -3.93 -3.91 4.15
C LEU A 48 -4.74 -3.32 5.31
N ALA A 49 -4.10 -3.15 6.47
CA ALA A 49 -4.73 -2.54 7.64
C ALA A 49 -5.02 -1.05 7.42
N ALA A 50 -4.11 -0.30 6.81
CA ALA A 50 -4.30 1.13 6.52
C ALA A 50 -5.40 1.35 5.48
N LEU A 51 -5.43 0.55 4.40
CA LEU A 51 -6.47 0.62 3.37
C LEU A 51 -7.85 0.34 3.96
N THR A 52 -7.99 -0.80 4.66
CA THR A 52 -9.25 -1.16 5.34
C THR A 52 -9.66 -0.11 6.38
N GLY A 53 -8.70 0.45 7.11
CA GLY A 53 -8.94 1.46 8.14
C GLY A 53 -9.38 2.82 7.57
N LYS A 54 -8.91 3.18 6.37
CA LYS A 54 -9.38 4.36 5.62
C LYS A 54 -10.80 4.15 5.11
N GLY A 55 -11.07 2.94 4.60
CA GLY A 55 -12.21 2.64 3.74
C GLY A 55 -11.82 2.82 2.27
N GLU A 56 -11.76 1.71 1.54
CA GLU A 56 -11.42 1.68 0.12
C GLU A 56 -12.47 2.36 -0.77
N THR A 57 -12.01 2.99 -1.84
CA THR A 57 -12.82 3.53 -2.93
C THR A 57 -12.92 2.52 -4.08
N ALA A 58 -13.74 2.80 -5.10
CA ALA A 58 -13.87 1.90 -6.25
C ALA A 58 -12.61 1.82 -7.14
N ASP A 59 -11.72 2.82 -7.04
CA ASP A 59 -10.45 2.84 -7.77
C ASP A 59 -9.34 2.07 -7.04
N GLU A 60 -9.53 1.75 -5.75
CA GLU A 60 -8.57 1.07 -4.86
C GLU A 60 -8.86 -0.43 -4.69
#